data_AF-A0A959Z484-F1
#
_entry.id   AF-A0A959Z484-F1
#
_cell.length_a   1.000
_cell.length_b   1.000
_cell.length_c   1.000
_cell.angle_alpha   90.00
_cell.angle_beta   90.00
_cell.angle_gamma   90.00
#
_symmetry.space_group_name_H-M   'P 1'
#
loop_
_entity.id
_entity.type
_entity.pdbx_description
1 polymer ?
#
loop_
_entity_poly.entity_id
_entity_poly.type
_entity_poly.pdbx_seq_one_letter_code
_entity_poly.pdbx_strand_id
1 'polypeptide(L)' 'MAGAYLIGIVIMLISFLVGRQLRSRFAKYSRTPLSNGMSGKEIAERML' A
#
# COMPACT_ATOMS: atom_id res chain seq x y z
N MET A 1 0.83 32.81 -3.14
CA MET A 1 0.62 31.86 -4.25
C MET A 1 1.69 30.76 -4.30
N ALA A 2 3.00 31.07 -4.36
CA ALA A 2 4.05 30.05 -4.50
C ALA A 2 4.17 29.04 -3.33
N GLY A 3 3.96 29.46 -2.07
CA GLY A 3 4.09 28.57 -0.91
C GLY A 3 3.03 27.46 -0.84
N ALA A 4 1.81 27.71 -1.31
CA ALA A 4 0.74 26.71 -1.33
C ALA A 4 1.02 25.56 -2.31
N TYR A 5 1.60 25.88 -3.48
CA TYR A 5 2.01 24.87 -4.46
C TYR A 5 3.16 24.00 -3.94
N LEU A 6 4.07 24.57 -3.15
CA LEU A 6 5.19 23.83 -2.56
C LEU A 6 4.72 22.77 -1.57
N ILE A 7 3.74 23.11 -0.71
CA ILE A 7 3.13 22.15 0.22
C ILE A 7 2.39 21.05 -0.55
N GLY A 8 1.64 21.40 -1.60
CA GLY A 8 0.96 20.42 -2.45
C GLY A 8 1.91 19.42 -3.10
N ILE A 9 3.04 19.89 -3.64
CA ILE A 9 4.07 19.04 -4.24
C ILE A 9 4.72 18.13 -3.18
N VAL A 10 5.01 18.65 -2.00
CA VAL A 10 5.60 17.85 -0.92
C VAL A 10 4.66 16.72 -0.48
N ILE A 11 3.38 17.02 -0.26
CA ILE A 11 2.39 16.00 0.12
C ILE A 11 2.22 14.95 -0.98
N MET A 12 2.21 15.37 -2.25
CA MET A 12 2.13 14.46 -3.39
C MET A 12 3.32 13.50 -3.42
N LEU A 13 4.55 14.02 -3.26
CA LEU A 13 5.77 13.22 -3.26
C LEU A 13 5.80 12.23 -2.08
N ILE A 14 5.41 12.67 -0.89
CA ILE A 14 5.32 11.80 0.30
C ILE A 14 4.27 10.71 0.08
N SER A 15 3.08 11.05 -0.42
CA SER A 15 2.01 10.09 -0.67
C SER A 15 2.45 9.02 -1.68
N PHE A 16 3.14 9.44 -2.74
CA PHE A 16 3.71 8.52 -3.72
C PHE A 16 4.78 7.61 -3.11
N LEU A 17 5.66 8.15 -2.27
CA LEU A 17 6.69 7.38 -1.58
C LEU A 17 6.09 6.33 -0.63
N VAL A 18 5.09 6.71 0.16
CA VAL A 18 4.37 5.80 1.06
C VAL A 18 3.66 4.71 0.25
N GLY A 19 2.98 5.05 -0.84
CA GLY A 19 2.34 4.06 -1.72
C GLY A 19 3.33 3.04 -2.30
N ARG A 20 4.51 3.49 -2.74
CA ARG A 20 5.60 2.61 -3.16
C ARG A 20 6.09 1.71 -2.04
N GLN A 21 6.24 2.24 -0.83
CA GLN A 21 6.67 1.47 0.33
C GLN A 21 5.64 0.41 0.71
N LEU A 22 4.35 0.77 0.74
CA LEU A 22 3.25 -0.17 1.01
C LEU A 22 3.20 -1.29 -0.01
N ARG A 23 3.33 -0.98 -1.31
CA ARG A 23 3.36 -2.00 -2.37
C ARG A 23 4.56 -2.94 -2.23
N SER A 24 5.73 -2.41 -1.88
CA SER A 24 6.94 -3.21 -1.62
C SER A 24 6.76 -4.14 -0.41
N ARG A 25 6.20 -3.62 0.69
CA ARG A 25 5.87 -4.42 1.87
C ARG A 25 4.81 -5.46 1.54
N PHE A 26 3.75 -5.09 0.81
CA PHE A 26 2.72 -6.03 0.39
C PHE A 26 3.32 -7.16 -0.45
N ALA A 27 4.18 -6.87 -1.43
CA ALA A 27 4.85 -7.89 -2.23
C ALA A 27 5.80 -8.79 -1.40
N LYS A 28 6.44 -8.24 -0.37
CA LYS A 28 7.28 -9.00 0.56
C LYS A 28 6.45 -9.94 1.44
N TYR A 29 5.36 -9.46 2.02
CA TYR A 29 4.53 -10.20 2.96
C TYR A 29 3.43 -11.04 2.28
N SER A 30 3.06 -10.74 1.03
CA SER A 30 2.09 -11.53 0.24
C SER A 30 2.64 -12.89 -0.17
N ARG A 31 3.96 -13.08 -0.10
CA ARG A 31 4.62 -14.36 -0.37
C ARG A 31 4.66 -15.29 0.82
N THR A 32 4.22 -14.83 2.00
CA THR A 32 4.03 -15.72 3.14
C THR A 32 2.68 -16.42 2.95
N PRO A 33 2.65 -17.72 2.58
CA PRO A 33 1.40 -18.45 2.50
C PRO A 33 0.79 -18.47 3.90
N LEU A 34 -0.52 -18.23 3.98
CA LEU A 34 -1.23 -18.43 5.23
C LEU A 34 -1.21 -19.91 5.58
N SER A 35 -1.13 -20.23 6.87
CA SER A 35 -1.04 -21.61 7.39
C SER A 35 -2.23 -22.50 7.01
N ASN A 36 -3.32 -21.90 6.55
CA ASN A 36 -4.53 -22.55 6.07
C ASN A 36 -4.57 -22.70 4.54
N GLY A 37 -3.52 -22.33 3.82
CA GLY A 37 -3.40 -22.47 2.35
C GLY A 37 -4.32 -21.54 1.54
N MET A 38 -5.07 -20.66 2.21
CA MET A 38 -5.99 -19.74 1.55
C MET A 38 -5.24 -18.61 0.83
N SER A 39 -5.73 -18.27 -0.36
CA SER A 39 -5.28 -17.11 -1.12
C SER A 39 -5.81 -15.81 -0.49
N GLY A 40 -5.12 -14.69 -0.74
CA GLY A 40 -5.58 -13.37 -0.29
C GLY A 40 -6.97 -12.99 -0.84
N LYS A 41 -7.38 -13.58 -1.97
CA LYS A 41 -8.72 -13.42 -2.54
C LYS A 41 -9.78 -14.12 -1.67
N GLU A 42 -9.55 -15.38 -1.28
CA GLU A 42 -10.50 -16.14 -0.46
C GLU A 42 -10.68 -15.52 0.93
N ILE A 43 -9.63 -14.93 1.50
CA ILE A 43 -9.75 -14.19 2.76
C ILE A 43 -10.61 -12.94 2.58
N ALA A 44 -10.42 -12.19 1.50
CA ALA A 44 -11.23 -11.00 1.21
C ALA A 44 -12.72 -11.36 1.00
N GLU A 45 -12.99 -12.47 0.32
CA GLU A 45 -14.35 -12.99 0.13
C GLU A 45 -15.00 -13.44 1.45
N ARG A 46 -14.24 -13.93 2.43
CA ARG A 46 -14.73 -14.29 3.78
C ARG A 46 -14.88 -13.12 4.75
N MET A 47 -14.28 -11.96 4.46
CA MET A 47 -14.38 -10.76 5.31
C MET A 47 -15.65 -9.94 5.05
N LEU A 48 -16.37 -10.25 3.97
CA LEU A 48 -17.68 -9.69 3.63
C LEU A 48 -18.80 -10.52 4.28
#